data_AF-A0A937QR59-F1
#
_entry.id   AF-A0A937QR59-F1
#
_cell.length_a   1.000
_cell.length_b   1.000
_cell.length_c   1.000
_cell.angle_alpha   90.00
_cell.angle_beta   90.00
_cell.angle_gamma   90.00
#
_symmetry.space_group_name_H-M   'P 1'
#
loop_
_entity.id
_entity.type
_entity.pdbx_description
1 polymer ?
#
loop_
_entity_poly.entity_id
_entity_poly.type
_entity_poly.pdbx_seq_one_letter_code
_entity_poly.pdbx_strand_id
1 'polypeptide(L)'
;IEDKLTDTIKKIPLLGDIPIAGHLFKRTIKEKTKTELLIFLTPHVAKEASALTPISEAERARSILNTDKTAAEIFKKHMDAMDTGASDVNEP
;
A
#
# COMPACT_ATOMS: atom_id res chain seq x y z
N ILE A 1 0.46 6.81 -16.52
CA ILE A 1 1.86 7.16 -16.85
C ILE A 1 1.99 8.65 -16.60
N GLU A 2 2.87 9.06 -15.70
CA GLU A 2 3.10 10.48 -15.35
C GLU A 2 4.57 10.83 -15.55
N ASP A 3 4.84 11.92 -16.28
CA ASP A 3 6.19 12.44 -16.56
C ASP A 3 6.34 13.82 -15.89
N LYS A 4 7.33 13.97 -15.01
CA LYS A 4 7.68 15.27 -14.38
C LYS A 4 9.08 15.71 -14.79
N LEU A 5 9.19 16.93 -15.31
CA LEU A 5 10.46 17.60 -15.62
C LEU A 5 10.69 18.74 -14.63
N THR A 6 11.84 18.73 -13.96
CA THR A 6 12.24 19.80 -13.03
C THR A 6 13.60 20.35 -13.44
N ASP A 7 13.62 21.63 -13.83
CA ASP A 7 14.84 22.37 -14.16
C ASP A 7 15.19 23.32 -13.02
N THR A 8 16.34 23.09 -12.36
CA THR A 8 16.87 23.97 -11.30
C THR A 8 18.19 24.59 -11.74
N ILE A 9 18.25 25.92 -11.80
CA ILE A 9 19.46 26.67 -12.16
C ILE A 9 19.96 27.46 -10.94
N LYS A 10 21.13 27.11 -10.42
CA LYS A 10 21.85 27.90 -9.39
C LYS A 10 23.00 28.64 -10.04
N LYS A 11 23.12 29.96 -9.84
CA LYS A 11 24.18 30.78 -10.44
C LYS A 11 24.72 31.83 -9.47
N ILE A 12 26.01 32.17 -9.59
CA ILE A 12 26.61 33.30 -8.86
C ILE A 12 26.15 34.61 -9.54
N PRO A 13 25.58 35.59 -8.79
CA PRO A 13 25.19 36.89 -9.34
C PRO A 13 26.38 37.60 -9.99
N LEU A 14 26.14 38.42 -11.02
CA LEU A 14 27.16 39.11 -11.84
C LEU A 14 27.96 38.18 -12.79
N LEU A 15 28.65 37.16 -12.27
CA LEU A 15 29.54 36.30 -13.05
C LEU A 15 28.79 35.26 -13.90
N GLY A 16 27.61 34.83 -13.44
CA GLY A 16 26.79 33.88 -14.18
C GLY A 16 26.25 34.41 -15.50
N ASP A 17 26.12 35.72 -15.67
CA ASP A 17 25.46 36.32 -16.84
C ASP A 17 26.44 36.85 -17.90
N ILE A 18 27.74 36.56 -17.74
CA ILE A 18 28.77 36.88 -18.74
C ILE A 18 28.54 36.02 -20.00
N PRO A 19 28.34 36.64 -21.18
CA PRO A 19 28.30 35.90 -22.44
C PRO A 19 29.65 35.20 -22.63
N ILE A 20 29.64 33.93 -23.04
CA ILE A 20 30.81 33.03 -23.18
C ILE A 20 31.27 32.37 -21.86
N ALA A 21 31.51 33.11 -20.78
CA ALA A 21 32.07 32.55 -19.53
C ALA A 21 31.03 32.11 -18.47
N GLY A 22 29.78 32.56 -18.57
CA GLY A 22 28.77 32.37 -17.53
C GLY A 22 28.42 30.91 -17.20
N HIS A 23 28.70 29.96 -18.09
CA HIS A 23 28.46 28.54 -17.87
C HIS A 23 29.38 27.91 -16.81
N LEU A 24 30.58 28.47 -16.57
CA LEU A 24 31.48 28.00 -15.50
C LEU A 24 30.98 28.39 -14.09
N PHE A 25 30.14 29.42 -14.02
CA PHE A 25 29.59 29.97 -12.77
C PHE A 25 28.09 29.64 -12.59
N LYS A 26 27.57 28.74 -13.43
CA LYS A 26 26.18 28.25 -13.44
C LYS A 26 26.18 26.74 -13.21
N ARG A 27 25.36 26.26 -12.27
CA ARG A 27 25.06 24.84 -12.05
C ARG A 27 23.61 24.59 -12.44
N THR A 28 23.42 23.77 -13.47
CA THR A 28 22.10 23.32 -13.95
C THR A 28 21.87 21.89 -13.50
N ILE A 29 20.77 21.64 -12.80
CA ILE A 29 20.33 20.29 -12.40
C ILE A 29 19.05 20.00 -13.18
N LYS A 30 19.08 18.94 -14.00
CA LYS A 30 17.94 18.45 -14.77
C LYS A 30 17.48 17.12 -14.17
N GLU A 31 16.29 17.10 -13.60
CA GLU A 31 15.69 15.88 -13.04
C GLU A 31 14.46 15.50 -13.86
N LYS A 32 14.44 14.24 -14.32
CA LYS A 32 13.30 13.63 -15.01
C LYS A 32 12.81 12.45 -14.18
N THR A 33 11.56 12.54 -13.72
CA THR A 33 10.91 11.47 -12.95
C THR A 33 9.77 10.91 -13.79
N LYS A 34 9.78 9.58 -14.01
CA LYS A 34 8.73 8.85 -14.72
C LYS A 34 8.10 7.85 -13.76
N THR A 35 6.79 7.96 -13.56
CA THR A 35 6.03 7.04 -12.70
C THR A 35 5.10 6.19 -13.55
N GLU A 36 5.33 4.87 -13.53
CA GLU A 36 4.52 3.87 -14.24
C GLU A 36 3.81 2.96 -13.22
N LEU A 37 2.51 2.76 -13.43
CA LEU A 37 1.67 1.89 -12.62
C LEU A 37 0.97 0.89 -13.55
N LEU A 38 1.18 -0.40 -13.31
CA LEU A 38 0.53 -1.51 -14.01
C LEU A 38 -0.31 -2.29 -13.00
N ILE A 39 -1.60 -2.46 -13.29
CA ILE A 39 -2.54 -3.23 -12.47
C ILE A 39 -3.12 -4.35 -13.33
N PHE A 40 -3.02 -5.58 -12.85
CA PHE A 40 -3.61 -6.76 -13.48
C PHE A 40 -4.76 -7.27 -12.60
N LEU A 41 -5.93 -7.50 -13.21
CA LEU A 41 -7.11 -8.02 -12.53
C LEU A 41 -7.57 -9.30 -13.23
N THR A 42 -7.73 -10.38 -12.47
CA THR A 42 -8.31 -11.63 -12.96
C THR A 42 -9.70 -11.80 -12.36
N PRO A 43 -10.77 -11.39 -13.05
CA PRO A 43 -12.13 -11.53 -12.53
C PRO A 43 -12.54 -13.02 -12.52
N HIS A 44 -13.15 -13.47 -11.43
CA HIS A 44 -13.73 -14.80 -11.30
C HIS A 44 -15.25 -14.67 -11.12
N VAL A 45 -16.03 -15.47 -11.86
CA VAL A 45 -17.49 -15.48 -11.81
C VAL A 45 -17.98 -16.85 -11.38
N ALA A 46 -18.69 -16.93 -10.26
CA ALA A 46 -19.34 -18.16 -9.81
C ALA A 46 -20.80 -18.18 -10.32
N LYS A 47 -21.20 -19.29 -10.94
CA LYS A 47 -22.56 -19.47 -11.49
C LYS A 47 -23.57 -19.98 -10.47
N GLU A 48 -23.11 -20.71 -9.46
CA GLU A 48 -23.93 -21.35 -8.43
C GLU A 48 -23.34 -21.08 -7.04
N ALA A 49 -24.19 -20.99 -6.01
CA ALA A 49 -23.73 -20.68 -4.65
C ALA A 49 -22.74 -21.74 -4.11
N SER A 50 -22.88 -22.99 -4.52
CA SER A 50 -21.96 -24.09 -4.17
C SER A 50 -20.57 -23.96 -4.79
N ALA A 51 -20.41 -23.16 -5.86
CA ALA A 51 -19.12 -22.89 -6.48
C ALA A 51 -18.32 -21.81 -5.73
N LEU A 52 -18.94 -21.09 -4.79
CA LEU A 52 -18.28 -20.04 -4.00
C LEU A 52 -17.41 -20.63 -2.88
N THR A 53 -17.79 -21.78 -2.32
CA THR A 53 -17.06 -22.46 -1.24
C THR A 53 -15.62 -22.81 -1.63
N PRO A 54 -15.36 -23.53 -2.74
CA PRO A 54 -13.99 -23.87 -3.13
C PRO A 54 -13.17 -22.65 -3.57
N ILE A 55 -13.80 -21.62 -4.14
CA ILE A 55 -13.13 -20.36 -4.52
C ILE A 55 -12.70 -19.60 -3.26
N SER A 56 -13.59 -19.49 -2.27
CA SER A 56 -13.33 -18.80 -1.01
C SER A 56 -12.25 -19.51 -0.18
N GLU A 57 -12.25 -20.85 -0.17
CA GLU A 57 -11.19 -21.65 0.47
C GLU A 57 -9.84 -21.46 -0.22
N ALA A 58 -9.81 -21.46 -1.55
CA ALA A 58 -8.59 -21.24 -2.31
C ALA A 58 -8.04 -19.82 -2.16
N GLU A 59 -8.90 -18.79 -2.06
CA GLU A 59 -8.48 -17.41 -1.77
C GLU A 59 -7.95 -17.27 -0.34
N ARG A 60 -8.60 -17.88 0.66
CA ARG A 60 -8.12 -17.88 2.05
C ARG A 60 -6.76 -18.54 2.19
N ALA A 61 -6.53 -19.65 1.49
CA ALA A 61 -5.24 -20.35 1.51
C ALA A 61 -4.10 -19.57 0.83
N ARG A 62 -4.45 -18.68 -0.11
CA ARG A 62 -3.48 -17.83 -0.84
C ARG A 62 -3.28 -16.46 -0.20
N SER A 63 -4.15 -16.07 0.71
CA SER A 63 -4.03 -14.82 1.44
C SER A 63 -2.89 -14.91 2.45
N ILE A 64 -1.71 -14.44 2.05
CA ILE A 64 -0.56 -14.18 2.92
C ILE A 64 -0.83 -12.91 3.74
N LEU A 65 -2.01 -12.78 4.34
CA LEU A 65 -2.23 -11.78 5.36
C LEU A 65 -1.64 -12.34 6.65
N ASN A 66 -0.61 -11.66 7.17
CA ASN A 66 -0.27 -11.71 8.57
C ASN A 66 -1.56 -11.46 9.35
N THR A 67 -2.25 -12.53 9.77
CA THR A 67 -3.14 -12.41 10.92
C THR A 67 -2.18 -12.08 12.05
N ASP A 68 -2.05 -10.78 12.36
CA ASP A 68 -1.35 -10.38 13.57
C ASP A 68 -2.02 -11.20 14.67
N LYS A 69 -1.24 -12.09 15.30
CA LYS A 69 -1.73 -13.08 16.27
C LYS A 69 -2.65 -12.44 17.32
N THR A 70 -2.42 -11.16 17.58
CA THR A 70 -3.23 -10.23 18.37
C THR A 70 -4.72 -10.20 17.97
N ALA A 71 -5.08 -10.14 16.68
CA ALA A 71 -6.48 -10.07 16.25
C ALA A 71 -7.21 -11.41 16.50
N ALA A 72 -6.54 -12.53 16.23
CA ALA A 72 -7.05 -13.87 16.52
C ALA A 72 -7.19 -14.10 18.04
N GLU A 73 -6.24 -13.61 18.84
CA GLU A 73 -6.26 -13.68 20.30
C GLU A 73 -7.36 -12.80 20.92
N ILE A 74 -7.57 -11.57 20.42
CA ILE A 74 -8.64 -10.68 20.87
C ILE A 74 -10.02 -11.29 20.56
N PHE A 75 -10.18 -11.86 19.36
CA PHE A 75 -11.42 -12.53 18.98
C PHE A 75 -11.68 -13.76 19.86
N LYS A 76 -10.66 -14.59 20.10
CA LYS A 76 -10.76 -15.75 20.99
C LYS A 76 -11.13 -15.35 22.42
N LYS A 77 -10.46 -14.33 22.98
CA LYS A 77 -10.78 -13.78 24.31
C LYS A 77 -12.22 -13.27 24.39
N HIS A 78 -12.74 -12.68 23.32
CA HIS A 78 -14.11 -12.17 23.28
C HIS A 78 -15.15 -13.30 23.21
N MET A 79 -14.86 -14.41 22.52
CA MET A 79 -15.71 -15.59 22.47
C MET A 79 -15.70 -16.37 23.80
N ASP A 80 -14.52 -16.53 24.42
CA ASP A 80 -14.38 -17.17 25.74
C ASP A 80 -15.14 -16.38 26.84
N ALA A 81 -15.17 -15.05 26.72
CA ALA A 81 -15.94 -14.20 27.63
C ALA A 81 -17.47 -14.30 27.41
N MET A 82 -17.91 -14.64 26.19
CA MET A 82 -19.33 -14.91 25.91
C MET A 82 -19.76 -16.29 26.40
N ASP A 83 -18.88 -17.29 26.36
CA ASP A 83 -19.15 -18.64 26.84
C ASP A 83 -19.18 -18.70 28.39
N THR A 84 -18.24 -18.02 29.05
CA THR A 84 -18.18 -17.95 30.52
C THR A 84 -19.27 -17.08 31.15
N GLY A 85 -19.78 -16.08 30.42
CA GLY A 85 -20.88 -15.22 30.87
C GLY A 85 -22.27 -15.87 30.88
N ALA A 86 -22.41 -17.10 30.34
CA ALA A 86 -23.66 -17.86 30.40
C ALA A 86 -23.75 -18.81 31.61
N SER A 87 -22.69 -18.90 32.43
CA SER A 87 -22.60 -19.81 33.58
C SER A 87 -22.84 -19.17 34.96
N ASP A 88 -22.87 -17.84 35.09
CA ASP A 88 -23.10 -17.15 36.38
C ASP A 88 -24.53 -16.59 36.53
N VAL A 89 -25.54 -17.40 36.16
CA VAL A 89 -26.94 -17.16 36.54
C VAL A 89 -27.48 -18.38 37.29
N ASN A 90 -26.79 -18.78 38.35
CA ASN A 90 -27.36 -19.56 39.46
C ASN A 90 -26.35 -19.67 40.60
N GLU A 91 -26.42 -18.72 41.53
CA GLU A 91 -26.08 -19.01 42.92
C GLU A 91 -27.05 -18.22 43.82
N PRO A 92 -27.65 -18.86 44.84
CA PRO A 92 -28.88 -18.41 45.51
C PRO A 92 -28.77 -17.12 46.33
#